data_AF-A0A935S5K8-F1
#
_entry.id   AF-A0A935S5K8-F1
#
_cell.length_a   1.000
_cell.length_b   1.000
_cell.length_c   1.000
_cell.angle_alpha   90.00
_cell.angle_beta   90.00
_cell.angle_gamma   90.00
#
_symmetry.space_group_name_H-M   'P 1'
#
loop_
_entity.id
_entity.type
_entity.pdbx_description
1 polymer ?
#
loop_
_entity_poly.entity_id
_entity_poly.type
_entity_poly.pdbx_seq_one_letter_code
_entity_poly.pdbx_strand_id
1 'polypeptide(L)'
;MSMQLTRPIKERSIEAEELGNGKLDVEIKTGRKDEIGVLADNFKKMQGSITKLIMDLRHMNHTLEDKVTERTAEVVEQKNIIEEKQKEIIDSILYAKRIQNAILAHDLYLQKHLPQHFVLFKPKDHISGDFYWATKKDGRFWLAVCDSTGHGVPGAFMSLLNIAFLNEAITEKYG
;
A
#
# COMPACT_ATOMS: atom_id res chain seq x y z
N MET A 1 -29.90 -63.89 27.98
CA MET A 1 -28.53 -63.33 28.06
C MET A 1 -28.25 -62.29 26.95
N SER A 2 -28.67 -62.51 25.69
CA SER A 2 -28.40 -61.57 24.57
C SER A 2 -28.92 -60.13 24.78
N MET A 3 -30.15 -59.93 25.27
CA MET A 3 -30.75 -58.58 25.39
C MET A 3 -30.10 -57.65 26.44
N GLN A 4 -29.33 -58.17 27.40
CA GLN A 4 -28.73 -57.35 28.47
C GLN A 4 -27.55 -56.47 27.98
N LEU A 5 -26.95 -56.84 26.84
CA LEU A 5 -25.83 -56.11 26.22
C LEU A 5 -26.25 -55.35 24.96
N THR A 6 -27.20 -55.87 24.17
CA THR A 6 -27.55 -55.28 22.86
C THR A 6 -28.23 -53.92 22.98
N ARG A 7 -29.13 -53.77 23.96
CA ARG A 7 -29.88 -52.53 24.16
C ARG A 7 -28.98 -51.33 24.53
N PRO A 8 -28.09 -51.42 25.55
CA PRO A 8 -27.20 -50.31 25.89
C PRO A 8 -26.17 -49.98 24.80
N ILE A 9 -25.72 -50.96 24.00
CA ILE A 9 -24.83 -50.70 22.85
C ILE A 9 -25.56 -49.95 21.74
N LYS A 10 -26.82 -50.34 21.45
CA LYS A 10 -27.62 -49.66 20.44
C LYS A 10 -27.94 -48.21 20.83
N GLU A 11 -28.29 -47.97 22.09
CA GLU A 11 -28.51 -46.61 22.63
C GLU A 11 -27.23 -45.76 22.49
N ARG A 12 -26.06 -46.32 22.82
CA ARG A 12 -24.77 -45.65 22.65
C ARG A 12 -24.39 -45.32 21.21
N SER A 13 -24.70 -46.23 20.29
CA SER A 13 -24.42 -46.02 18.87
C SER A 13 -25.23 -44.85 18.33
N ILE A 14 -26.48 -44.71 18.77
CA ILE A 14 -27.36 -43.61 18.37
C ILE A 14 -26.84 -42.29 18.97
N GLU A 15 -26.48 -42.26 20.25
CA GLU A 15 -25.89 -41.09 20.91
C GLU A 15 -24.60 -40.62 20.17
N ALA A 16 -23.73 -41.55 19.79
CA ALA A 16 -22.50 -41.25 19.06
C ALA A 16 -22.76 -40.77 17.63
N GLU A 17 -23.75 -41.32 16.95
CA GLU A 17 -24.17 -40.87 15.61
C GLU A 17 -24.77 -39.46 15.64
N GLU A 18 -25.61 -39.16 16.64
CA GLU A 18 -26.15 -37.81 16.83
C GLU A 18 -25.06 -36.78 17.15
N LEU A 19 -24.10 -37.16 18.01
CA LEU A 19 -22.93 -36.33 18.30
C LEU A 19 -22.08 -36.08 17.04
N GLY A 20 -21.86 -37.12 16.23
CA GLY A 20 -21.13 -37.02 14.95
C GLY A 20 -21.83 -36.14 13.92
N ASN A 21 -23.17 -36.06 13.98
CA ASN A 21 -23.98 -35.16 13.16
C ASN A 21 -24.06 -33.73 13.71
N GLY A 22 -23.33 -33.41 14.80
CA GLY A 22 -23.21 -32.07 15.36
C GLY A 22 -24.24 -31.69 16.42
N LYS A 23 -25.09 -32.63 16.87
CA LYS A 23 -25.96 -32.43 18.04
C LYS A 23 -25.16 -32.67 19.32
N LEU A 24 -24.63 -31.59 19.89
CA LEU A 24 -23.73 -31.64 21.05
C LEU A 24 -24.45 -31.54 22.41
N ASP A 25 -25.76 -31.41 22.37
CA ASP A 25 -26.71 -31.32 23.48
C ASP A 25 -27.28 -32.69 23.90
N VAL A 26 -26.88 -33.77 23.20
CA VAL A 26 -27.29 -35.15 23.52
C VAL A 26 -26.83 -35.55 24.92
N GLU A 27 -27.75 -36.01 25.75
CA GLU A 27 -27.45 -36.38 27.13
C GLU A 27 -26.91 -37.82 27.22
N ILE A 28 -25.59 -37.96 27.35
CA ILE A 28 -24.93 -39.27 27.47
C ILE A 28 -25.07 -39.79 28.90
N LYS A 29 -25.82 -40.88 29.08
CA LYS A 29 -26.06 -41.51 30.39
C LYS A 29 -24.79 -42.19 30.91
N THR A 30 -24.26 -41.74 32.04
CA THR A 30 -23.03 -42.29 32.67
C THR A 30 -23.32 -43.04 33.97
N GLY A 31 -22.33 -43.71 34.57
CA GLY A 31 -22.43 -44.27 35.93
C GLY A 31 -22.59 -45.79 36.04
N ARG A 32 -22.48 -46.55 34.94
CA ARG A 32 -22.31 -48.00 35.00
C ARG A 32 -20.87 -48.33 35.42
N LYS A 33 -20.68 -49.42 36.18
CA LYS A 33 -19.36 -49.90 36.62
C LYS A 33 -18.75 -50.96 35.70
N ASP A 34 -19.23 -51.06 34.46
CA ASP A 34 -18.77 -52.00 33.43
C ASP A 34 -18.05 -51.26 32.28
N GLU A 35 -17.58 -52.01 31.28
CA GLU A 35 -16.84 -51.47 30.13
C GLU A 35 -17.68 -50.48 29.31
N ILE A 36 -19.00 -50.69 29.25
CA ILE A 36 -19.95 -49.78 28.60
C ILE A 36 -20.04 -48.46 29.39
N GLY A 37 -19.98 -48.52 30.71
CA GLY A 37 -19.86 -47.33 31.57
C GLY A 37 -18.58 -46.53 31.31
N VAL A 38 -17.43 -47.20 31.22
CA VAL A 38 -16.15 -46.51 30.92
C VAL A 38 -16.19 -45.83 29.55
N LEU A 39 -16.77 -46.49 28.55
CA LEU A 39 -16.96 -45.92 27.22
C LEU A 39 -17.87 -44.67 27.27
N ALA A 40 -18.88 -44.67 28.15
CA ALA A 40 -19.78 -43.52 28.39
C ALA A 40 -19.03 -42.28 28.80
N ASP A 41 -18.17 -42.46 29.80
CA ASP A 41 -17.47 -41.37 30.45
C ASP A 41 -16.47 -40.76 29.48
N ASN A 42 -15.83 -41.59 28.65
CA ASN A 42 -14.93 -41.13 27.58
C ASN A 42 -15.68 -40.36 26.48
N PHE A 43 -16.84 -40.85 26.02
CA PHE A 43 -17.66 -40.11 25.05
C PHE A 43 -18.18 -38.79 25.62
N LYS A 44 -18.63 -38.75 26.88
CA LYS A 44 -19.06 -37.52 27.55
C LYS A 44 -17.93 -36.50 27.69
N LYS A 45 -16.70 -36.95 28.01
CA LYS A 45 -15.51 -36.09 28.01
C LYS A 45 -15.20 -35.55 26.62
N MET A 46 -15.29 -36.38 25.58
CA MET A 46 -15.07 -35.98 24.20
C MET A 46 -16.09 -34.92 23.76
N GLN A 47 -17.39 -35.15 24.01
CA GLN A 47 -18.46 -34.18 23.79
C GLN A 47 -18.17 -32.85 24.48
N GLY A 48 -17.77 -32.87 25.76
CA GLY A 48 -17.40 -31.66 26.50
C GLY A 48 -16.24 -30.89 25.85
N SER A 49 -15.19 -31.60 25.42
CA SER A 49 -14.06 -30.99 24.72
C SER A 49 -14.45 -30.40 23.36
N ILE A 50 -15.29 -31.09 22.59
CA ILE A 50 -15.78 -30.60 21.28
C ILE A 50 -16.64 -29.35 21.46
N THR A 51 -17.55 -29.36 22.43
CA THR A 51 -18.39 -28.19 22.75
C THR A 51 -17.53 -26.99 23.12
N LYS A 52 -16.51 -27.20 23.97
CA LYS A 52 -15.56 -26.14 24.34
C LYS A 52 -14.82 -25.60 23.12
N LEU A 53 -14.29 -26.47 22.26
CA LEU A 53 -13.56 -26.06 21.06
C LEU A 53 -14.43 -25.22 20.11
N ILE A 54 -15.71 -25.57 19.95
CA ILE A 54 -16.64 -24.80 19.11
C ILE A 54 -16.93 -23.43 19.72
N MET A 55 -17.09 -23.34 21.05
CA MET A 55 -17.25 -22.07 21.75
C MET A 55 -16.02 -21.17 21.54
N ASP A 56 -14.82 -21.73 21.72
CA ASP A 56 -13.56 -21.01 21.52
C ASP A 56 -13.42 -20.54 20.06
N LEU A 57 -13.79 -21.39 19.09
CA LEU A 57 -13.73 -21.08 17.65
C LEU A 57 -14.72 -19.97 17.27
N ARG A 58 -15.94 -19.97 17.84
CA ARG A 58 -16.89 -18.88 17.66
C ARG A 58 -16.37 -17.57 18.24
N HIS A 59 -15.78 -17.61 19.43
CA HIS A 59 -15.21 -16.43 20.07
C HIS A 59 -14.02 -15.87 19.28
N MET A 60 -13.13 -16.73 18.78
CA MET A 60 -12.03 -16.34 17.92
C MET A 60 -12.51 -15.74 16.60
N ASN A 61 -13.49 -16.35 15.93
CA ASN A 61 -14.05 -15.81 14.69
C ASN A 61 -14.63 -14.42 14.91
N HIS A 62 -15.42 -14.22 15.96
CA HIS A 62 -15.97 -12.91 16.28
C HIS A 62 -14.86 -11.86 16.53
N THR A 63 -13.84 -12.22 17.32
CA THR A 63 -12.70 -11.34 17.60
C THR A 63 -11.90 -11.02 16.33
N LEU A 64 -11.77 -11.98 15.43
CA LEU A 64 -11.09 -11.79 14.14
C LEU A 64 -11.90 -10.88 13.23
N GLU A 65 -13.21 -11.05 13.15
CA GLU A 65 -14.10 -10.16 12.40
C GLU A 65 -13.97 -8.73 12.89
N ASP A 66 -14.05 -8.50 14.21
CA ASP A 66 -13.88 -7.18 14.81
C ASP A 66 -12.52 -6.56 14.45
N LYS A 67 -11.43 -7.31 14.61
CA LYS A 67 -10.08 -6.85 14.22
C LYS A 67 -9.97 -6.55 12.74
N VAL A 68 -10.57 -7.35 11.87
CA VAL A 68 -10.56 -7.11 10.42
C VAL A 68 -11.29 -5.81 10.11
N THR A 69 -12.43 -5.54 10.75
CA THR A 69 -13.16 -4.28 10.54
C THR A 69 -12.35 -3.07 11.01
N GLU A 70 -11.74 -3.13 12.19
CA GLU A 70 -10.88 -2.07 12.73
C GLU A 70 -9.70 -1.79 11.81
N ARG A 71 -8.95 -2.84 11.42
CA ARG A 71 -7.80 -2.71 10.52
C ARG A 71 -8.18 -2.21 9.13
N THR A 72 -9.33 -2.62 8.62
CA THR A 72 -9.83 -2.13 7.32
C THR A 72 -10.13 -0.64 7.39
N ALA A 73 -10.72 -0.16 8.49
CA ALA A 73 -10.95 1.26 8.70
C ALA A 73 -9.64 2.07 8.79
N GLU A 74 -8.66 1.58 9.55
CA GLU A 74 -7.32 2.19 9.64
C GLU A 74 -6.65 2.31 8.26
N VAL A 75 -6.68 1.24 7.46
CA VAL A 75 -6.06 1.21 6.12
C VAL A 75 -6.73 2.20 5.17
N VAL A 76 -8.06 2.30 5.20
CA VAL A 76 -8.79 3.27 4.39
C VAL A 76 -8.43 4.70 4.77
N GLU A 77 -8.32 4.99 6.07
CA GLU A 77 -7.95 6.32 6.54
C GLU A 77 -6.51 6.69 6.13
N GLN A 78 -5.55 5.78 6.33
CA GLN A 78 -4.18 5.99 5.89
C GLN A 78 -4.08 6.19 4.38
N LYS A 79 -4.88 5.45 3.60
CA LYS A 79 -4.94 5.61 2.16
C LYS A 79 -5.43 7.02 1.77
N ASN A 80 -6.49 7.51 2.40
CA ASN A 80 -7.01 8.85 2.13
C ASN A 80 -5.96 9.94 2.40
N ILE A 81 -5.26 9.83 3.54
CA ILE A 81 -4.18 10.77 3.90
C ILE A 81 -3.05 10.72 2.86
N ILE A 82 -2.65 9.52 2.43
CA ILE A 82 -1.60 9.35 1.40
C ILE A 82 -2.04 9.97 0.07
N GLU A 83 -3.28 9.74 -0.36
CA GLU A 83 -3.82 10.29 -1.61
C GLU A 83 -3.86 11.83 -1.59
N GLU A 84 -4.27 12.43 -0.47
CA GLU A 84 -4.25 13.88 -0.29
C GLU A 84 -2.81 14.43 -0.36
N LYS A 85 -1.88 13.82 0.38
CA LYS A 85 -0.47 14.22 0.36
C LYS A 85 0.18 14.04 -1.02
N GLN A 86 -0.16 12.97 -1.73
CA GLN A 86 0.32 12.74 -3.08
C GLN A 86 -0.18 13.82 -4.04
N LYS A 87 -1.44 14.26 -3.91
CA LYS A 87 -1.99 15.35 -4.70
C LYS A 87 -1.22 16.66 -4.45
N GLU A 88 -0.99 17.03 -3.20
CA GLU A 88 -0.20 18.22 -2.83
C GLU A 88 1.22 18.19 -3.43
N ILE A 89 1.87 17.03 -3.41
CA ILE A 89 3.21 16.84 -3.99
C ILE A 89 3.17 17.00 -5.52
N ILE A 90 2.20 16.39 -6.20
CA ILE A 90 2.05 16.50 -7.65
C ILE A 90 1.81 17.96 -8.07
N ASP A 91 0.93 18.67 -7.36
CA ASP A 91 0.64 20.07 -7.63
C ASP A 91 1.90 20.94 -7.44
N SER A 92 2.69 20.66 -6.41
CA SER A 92 3.98 21.33 -6.16
C SER A 92 5.00 21.07 -7.28
N ILE A 93 5.08 19.82 -7.77
CA ILE A 93 5.97 19.46 -8.90
C ILE A 93 5.51 20.15 -10.18
N LEU A 94 4.21 20.21 -10.45
CA LEU A 94 3.66 20.87 -11.63
C LEU A 94 3.92 22.39 -11.58
N TYR A 95 3.80 23.00 -10.39
CA TYR A 95 4.17 24.40 -10.19
C TYR A 95 5.67 24.64 -10.45
N ALA A 96 6.55 23.79 -9.91
CA ALA A 96 7.99 23.86 -10.17
C ALA A 96 8.31 23.73 -11.67
N LYS A 97 7.61 22.84 -12.39
CA LYS A 97 7.73 22.70 -13.86
C LYS A 97 7.37 23.99 -14.59
N ARG A 98 6.32 24.69 -14.17
CA ARG A 98 5.93 25.99 -14.76
C ARG A 98 7.04 27.03 -14.58
N ILE A 99 7.65 27.10 -13.40
CA ILE A 99 8.79 27.99 -13.13
C ILE A 99 9.98 27.62 -14.01
N GLN A 100 10.36 26.34 -14.06
CA GLN A 100 11.48 25.86 -14.88
C GLN A 100 11.28 26.25 -16.35
N ASN A 101 10.10 25.98 -16.92
CA ASN A 101 9.80 26.33 -18.31
C ASN A 101 9.82 27.84 -18.59
N ALA A 102 9.44 28.67 -17.62
CA ALA A 102 9.46 30.12 -17.78
C ALA A 102 10.88 30.71 -17.82
N ILE A 103 11.86 29.98 -17.28
CA ILE A 103 13.25 30.45 -17.13
C ILE A 103 14.16 29.88 -18.24
N LEU A 104 13.74 28.80 -18.92
CA LEU A 104 14.41 28.32 -20.13
C LEU A 104 14.36 29.37 -21.25
N ALA A 105 15.36 29.33 -22.15
CA ALA A 105 15.42 30.27 -23.26
C ALA A 105 14.17 30.15 -24.15
N HIS A 106 13.41 31.24 -24.28
CA HIS A 106 12.16 31.24 -25.01
C HIS A 106 12.38 30.89 -26.50
N ASP A 107 11.56 30.00 -27.08
CA ASP A 107 11.71 29.54 -28.47
C ASP A 107 11.77 30.72 -29.47
N LEU A 108 10.93 31.73 -29.28
CA LEU A 108 10.96 32.97 -30.08
C LEU A 108 12.30 33.71 -30.02
N TYR A 109 12.97 33.70 -28.87
CA TYR A 109 14.29 34.31 -28.70
C TYR A 109 15.37 33.53 -29.46
N LEU A 110 15.31 32.19 -29.38
CA LEU A 110 16.19 31.31 -30.14
C LEU A 110 15.95 31.45 -31.65
N GLN A 111 14.70 31.48 -32.13
CA GLN A 111 14.38 31.66 -33.55
C GLN A 111 14.89 32.99 -34.12
N LYS A 112 14.80 34.07 -33.33
CA LYS A 112 15.27 35.41 -33.73
C LYS A 112 16.79 35.47 -33.91
N HIS A 113 17.54 34.72 -33.10
CA HIS A 113 19.01 34.83 -33.03
C HIS A 113 19.75 33.64 -33.65
N LEU A 114 19.09 32.47 -33.77
CA LEU A 114 19.51 31.31 -34.55
C LEU A 114 18.35 30.85 -35.45
N PRO A 115 18.20 31.37 -36.67
CA PRO A 115 17.09 30.97 -37.55
C PRO A 115 17.17 29.50 -38.02
N GLN A 116 18.36 28.88 -38.00
CA GLN A 116 18.56 27.47 -38.36
C GLN A 116 18.92 26.63 -37.12
N HIS A 117 17.92 26.32 -36.28
CA HIS A 117 18.10 25.48 -35.11
C HIS A 117 16.91 24.56 -34.87
N PHE A 118 17.11 23.55 -34.02
CA PHE A 118 16.04 22.77 -33.40
C PHE A 118 16.41 22.48 -31.95
N VAL A 119 15.41 22.40 -31.07
CA VAL A 119 15.60 22.01 -29.66
C VAL A 119 14.89 20.68 -29.44
N LEU A 120 15.64 19.68 -28.97
CA LEU A 120 15.09 18.40 -28.53
C LEU A 120 15.26 18.28 -27.02
N PHE A 121 14.19 18.53 -26.27
CA PHE A 121 14.19 18.46 -24.81
C PHE A 121 13.22 17.38 -24.33
N LYS A 122 13.77 16.25 -23.87
CA LYS A 122 13.01 15.07 -23.45
C LYS A 122 13.38 14.69 -22.00
N PRO A 123 12.84 15.38 -21.00
CA PRO A 123 13.11 15.05 -19.61
C PRO A 123 12.54 13.68 -19.26
N LYS A 124 13.24 12.95 -18.36
CA LYS A 124 12.81 11.62 -17.88
C LYS A 124 11.58 11.70 -16.98
N ASP A 125 11.49 12.77 -16.17
CA ASP A 125 10.41 13.06 -15.22
C ASP A 125 9.71 14.38 -15.56
N HIS A 126 8.77 14.82 -14.73
CA HIS A 126 8.04 16.07 -14.89
C HIS A 126 8.96 17.31 -14.99
N ILE A 127 10.14 17.25 -14.37
CA ILE A 127 11.14 18.31 -14.29
C ILE A 127 12.55 17.71 -14.46
N SER A 128 13.46 18.50 -15.05
CA SER A 128 14.80 18.03 -15.45
C SER A 128 15.92 18.72 -14.68
N GLY A 129 17.07 18.07 -14.53
CA GLY A 129 18.34 18.75 -14.20
C GLY A 129 18.97 19.43 -15.41
N ASP A 130 18.67 18.91 -16.60
CA ASP A 130 19.13 19.43 -17.87
C ASP A 130 18.42 20.74 -18.19
N PHE A 131 19.16 21.71 -18.69
CA PHE A 131 18.60 22.97 -19.14
C PHE A 131 19.41 23.57 -20.28
N TYR A 132 18.78 24.48 -21.00
CA TYR A 132 19.44 25.31 -21.99
C TYR A 132 19.13 26.77 -21.71
N TRP A 133 20.12 27.62 -21.94
CA TRP A 133 20.08 29.03 -21.62
C TRP A 133 20.72 29.82 -22.76
N ALA A 134 20.16 30.99 -23.08
CA ALA A 134 20.70 31.84 -24.12
C ALA A 134 20.49 33.32 -23.80
N THR A 135 21.47 34.14 -24.16
CA THR A 135 21.37 35.60 -24.05
C THR A 135 22.22 36.28 -25.12
N LYS A 136 21.95 37.56 -25.38
CA LYS A 136 22.73 38.40 -26.29
C LYS A 136 23.34 39.55 -25.49
N LYS A 137 24.67 39.63 -25.50
CA LYS A 137 25.43 40.71 -24.86
C LYS A 137 26.63 41.10 -25.72
N ASP A 138 26.94 42.39 -25.79
CA ASP A 138 28.06 42.95 -26.55
C ASP A 138 28.08 42.55 -28.03
N GLY A 139 26.89 42.50 -28.64
CA GLY A 139 26.71 42.10 -30.03
C GLY A 139 26.90 40.60 -30.30
N ARG A 140 27.31 39.81 -29.30
CA ARG A 140 27.51 38.36 -29.39
C ARG A 140 26.33 37.61 -28.79
N PHE A 141 26.02 36.47 -29.38
CA PHE A 141 25.00 35.56 -28.89
C PHE A 141 25.65 34.43 -28.10
N TRP A 142 25.20 34.22 -26.87
CA TRP A 142 25.67 33.19 -25.96
C TRP A 142 24.59 32.13 -25.84
N LEU A 143 25.02 30.88 -25.92
CA LEU A 143 24.18 29.70 -25.75
C LEU A 143 24.91 28.73 -24.83
N ALA A 144 24.21 28.22 -23.83
CA ALA A 144 24.67 27.19 -22.93
C ALA A 144 23.67 26.04 -22.90
N VAL A 145 24.18 24.81 -22.95
CA VAL A 145 23.42 23.58 -22.71
C VAL A 145 24.13 22.87 -21.57
N CYS A 146 23.40 22.59 -20.51
CA CYS A 146 23.95 22.13 -19.26
C CYS A 146 23.19 20.91 -18.76
N ASP A 147 23.92 19.93 -18.27
CA ASP A 147 23.42 18.75 -17.55
C ASP A 147 23.81 18.92 -16.08
N SER A 148 22.81 19.15 -15.22
CA SER A 148 23.04 19.23 -13.78
C SER A 148 22.84 17.83 -13.20
N THR A 149 23.85 17.27 -12.55
CA THR A 149 23.75 15.92 -11.96
C THR A 149 22.56 15.80 -11.01
N GLY A 150 21.69 14.83 -11.29
CA GLY A 150 20.48 14.53 -10.52
C GLY A 150 19.21 14.65 -11.36
N HIS A 151 18.16 13.90 -11.00
CA HIS A 151 16.87 13.93 -11.69
C HIS A 151 15.72 14.30 -10.73
N GLY A 152 14.58 14.68 -11.29
CA GLY A 152 13.41 15.09 -10.50
C GLY A 152 13.63 16.44 -9.80
N VAL A 153 13.04 16.59 -8.61
CA VAL A 153 13.00 17.86 -7.86
C VAL A 153 14.39 18.44 -7.59
N PRO A 154 15.37 17.69 -7.05
CA PRO A 154 16.70 18.25 -6.76
C PRO A 154 17.44 18.72 -8.02
N GLY A 155 17.35 17.97 -9.12
CA GLY A 155 17.95 18.35 -10.40
C GLY A 155 17.35 19.66 -10.93
N ALA A 156 16.02 19.80 -10.85
CA ALA A 156 15.34 21.02 -11.26
C ALA A 156 15.80 22.25 -10.48
N PHE A 157 15.98 22.13 -9.17
CA PHE A 157 16.54 23.22 -8.35
C PHE A 157 17.96 23.60 -8.78
N MET A 158 18.82 22.61 -9.06
CA MET A 158 20.17 22.86 -9.57
C MET A 158 20.16 23.59 -10.91
N SER A 159 19.26 23.19 -11.81
CA SER A 159 19.10 23.87 -13.11
C SER A 159 18.73 25.34 -12.95
N LEU A 160 17.79 25.65 -12.06
CA LEU A 160 17.33 27.01 -11.79
C LEU A 160 18.44 27.89 -11.20
N LEU A 161 19.19 27.35 -10.25
CA LEU A 161 20.31 28.04 -9.60
C LEU A 161 21.43 28.34 -10.61
N ASN A 162 21.77 27.37 -11.46
CA ASN A 162 22.76 27.56 -12.51
C ASN A 162 22.33 28.59 -13.55
N ILE A 163 21.04 28.63 -13.94
CA ILE A 163 20.52 29.67 -14.84
C ILE A 163 20.63 31.06 -14.19
N ALA A 164 20.31 31.20 -12.91
CA ALA A 164 20.46 32.46 -12.18
C ALA A 164 21.93 32.93 -12.18
N PHE A 165 22.87 32.03 -11.89
CA PHE A 165 24.30 32.35 -11.94
C PHE A 165 24.82 32.68 -13.33
N LEU A 166 24.33 32.01 -14.38
CA LEU A 166 24.68 32.34 -15.76
C LEU A 166 24.18 33.74 -16.13
N ASN A 167 22.95 34.08 -15.74
CA ASN A 167 22.39 35.42 -15.93
C ASN A 167 23.24 36.48 -15.21
N GLU A 168 23.62 36.26 -13.95
CA GLU A 168 24.46 37.19 -13.18
C GLU A 168 25.87 37.32 -13.79
N ALA A 169 26.53 36.19 -14.07
CA ALA A 169 27.88 36.16 -14.58
C ALA A 169 28.02 36.88 -15.92
N ILE A 170 27.04 36.69 -16.81
CA ILE A 170 27.10 37.27 -18.16
C ILE A 170 26.49 38.67 -18.16
N THR A 171 25.42 38.94 -17.43
CA THR A 171 24.72 40.23 -17.47
C THR A 171 25.37 41.26 -16.55
N GLU A 172 25.70 40.91 -15.30
CA GLU A 172 26.12 41.86 -14.25
C GLU A 172 27.64 42.00 -14.10
N LYS A 173 28.43 40.92 -14.23
CA LYS A 173 29.86 40.93 -13.86
C LYS A 173 30.84 41.51 -14.89
N TYR A 174 30.38 41.77 -16.11
CA TYR A 174 31.18 42.38 -17.19
C TYR A 174 30.46 43.59 -17.79
N GLY A 175 29.92 44.45 -16.93
CA GLY A 175 29.36 45.77 -17.28
C GLY A 175 30.22 46.88 -16.72
#